data_AF-A0A0L7LXT6-F1
#
_entry.id   AF-A0A0L7LXT6-F1
#
_cell.length_a   1.000
_cell.length_b   1.000
_cell.length_c   1.000
_cell.angle_alpha   90.00
_cell.angle_beta   90.00
_cell.angle_gamma   90.00
#
_symmetry.space_group_name_H-M   'P 1'
#
loop_
_entity.id
_entity.type
_entity.pdbx_description
1 polymer ?
#
loop_
_entity_poly.entity_id
_entity_poly.type
_entity_poly.pdbx_seq_one_letter_code
_entity_poly.pdbx_strand_id
1 'polypeptide(L)'
;EKFATLQTDIHSDAIPTCICEKSIADKVEKGCLRCGSILGAAMPELGSVGGSLLYALNQWKTYALLETTKYALAKGAAQGAIAGIQAGKGVAIKSLRELGVEQFWPGMSKYILNMRHYSEVADLTDVIYPKKVAACKGANYNIFENMCQSFDKRLGILNVDATYADLPKDAVPEALKGIVSEAESTAKAVAQTESTRIAAEITQQQTAVINATY
;
A
#
# COMPACT_ATOMS: atom_id res chain seq x y z
N GLU A 1 51.88 -70.06 51.25
CA GLU A 1 53.32 -70.28 51.50
C GLU A 1 54.13 -69.58 50.41
N LYS A 2 55.33 -69.13 50.77
CA LYS A 2 56.22 -68.29 49.98
C LYS A 2 57.24 -69.14 49.22
N PHE A 3 57.53 -68.72 47.98
CA PHE A 3 58.75 -68.88 47.17
C PHE A 3 59.31 -70.28 46.84
N ALA A 4 59.22 -70.63 45.55
CA ALA A 4 60.30 -71.32 44.81
C ALA A 4 60.23 -70.85 43.34
N THR A 5 61.06 -69.87 42.96
CA THR A 5 62.33 -70.03 42.22
C THR A 5 62.14 -70.11 40.71
N LEU A 6 62.53 -69.00 40.10
CA LEU A 6 62.87 -68.73 38.70
C LEU A 6 63.43 -69.97 37.96
N GLN A 7 62.70 -70.50 36.97
CA GLN A 7 63.30 -71.21 35.84
C GLN A 7 63.49 -70.22 34.70
N THR A 8 64.69 -69.66 34.65
CA THR A 8 65.28 -69.00 33.49
C THR A 8 65.76 -70.07 32.52
N ASP A 9 64.86 -70.53 31.65
CA ASP A 9 65.24 -71.13 30.39
C ASP A 9 64.13 -70.87 29.36
N ILE A 10 64.18 -69.69 28.73
CA ILE A 10 63.43 -69.42 27.50
C ILE A 10 64.50 -69.27 26.43
N HIS A 11 64.62 -70.30 25.59
CA HIS A 11 65.36 -70.24 24.34
C HIS A 11 64.94 -68.96 23.60
N SER A 12 65.92 -68.13 23.25
CA SER A 12 65.75 -66.83 22.57
C SER A 12 65.06 -66.91 21.19
N ASP A 13 64.64 -68.10 20.77
CA ASP A 13 64.19 -68.40 19.41
C ASP A 13 62.69 -68.78 19.32
N ALA A 14 61.93 -68.66 20.42
CA ALA A 14 60.53 -69.10 20.47
C ALA A 14 59.51 -68.00 20.85
N ILE A 15 59.88 -66.72 20.82
CA ILE A 15 58.90 -65.62 20.78
C ILE A 15 58.70 -65.29 19.29
N PRO A 16 57.65 -65.81 18.62
CA PRO A 16 57.32 -65.31 17.30
C PRO A 16 57.03 -63.83 17.49
N THR A 17 57.80 -62.98 16.81
CA THR A 17 57.52 -61.56 16.71
C THR A 17 56.06 -61.42 16.35
N CYS A 18 55.23 -60.96 17.30
CA CYS A 18 53.85 -60.60 17.03
C CYS A 18 53.89 -59.50 15.98
N ILE A 19 53.87 -59.90 14.72
CA ILE A 19 53.50 -59.05 13.61
C ILE A 19 52.06 -58.71 13.91
N CYS A 20 51.84 -57.57 14.56
CA CYS A 20 50.54 -56.95 14.65
C CYS A 20 50.11 -56.64 13.21
N GLU A 21 49.48 -57.61 12.57
CA GLU A 21 48.71 -57.43 11.36
C GLU A 21 47.81 -56.21 11.60
N LYS A 22 47.95 -55.18 10.77
CA LYS A 22 47.36 -53.84 10.93
C LYS A 22 46.05 -53.87 11.73
N SER A 23 46.12 -53.45 12.98
CA SER A 23 44.98 -53.36 13.89
C SER A 23 43.82 -52.62 13.21
N ILE A 24 42.59 -53.05 13.48
CA ILE A 24 41.36 -52.35 13.06
C ILE A 24 41.44 -50.85 13.38
N ALA A 25 42.14 -50.48 14.46
CA ALA A 25 42.42 -49.10 14.82
C ALA A 25 43.22 -48.33 13.74
N ASP A 26 44.27 -48.91 13.13
CA ASP A 26 45.06 -48.26 12.06
C ASP A 26 44.24 -48.06 10.78
N LYS A 27 43.30 -48.96 10.48
CA LYS A 27 42.34 -48.80 9.36
C LYS A 27 41.28 -47.73 9.65
N VAL A 28 40.77 -47.66 10.88
CA VAL A 28 39.80 -46.65 11.30
C VAL A 28 40.46 -45.27 11.33
N GLU A 29 41.70 -45.16 11.78
CA GLU A 29 42.46 -43.90 11.82
C GLU A 29 42.76 -43.38 10.40
N LYS A 30 43.17 -44.24 9.47
CA LYS A 30 43.34 -43.88 8.04
C LYS A 30 42.03 -43.54 7.33
N GLY A 31 40.94 -44.22 7.67
CA GLY A 31 39.60 -43.91 7.16
C GLY A 31 39.09 -42.55 7.66
N CYS A 32 39.27 -42.28 8.96
CA CYS A 32 38.89 -41.02 9.60
C CYS A 32 39.72 -39.84 9.08
N LEU A 33 41.04 -40.00 8.91
CA LEU A 33 41.92 -38.97 8.32
C LEU A 33 41.58 -38.69 6.84
N ARG A 34 41.22 -39.72 6.06
CA ARG A 34 40.77 -39.53 4.67
C ARG A 34 39.42 -38.81 4.60
N CYS A 35 38.47 -39.17 5.44
CA CYS A 35 37.18 -38.47 5.52
C CYS A 35 37.35 -37.03 6.05
N GLY A 36 38.18 -36.80 7.06
CA GLY A 36 38.47 -35.48 7.61
C GLY A 36 39.23 -34.57 6.63
N SER A 37 40.08 -35.14 5.78
CA SER A 37 40.77 -34.40 4.71
C SER A 37 39.83 -34.02 3.57
N ILE A 38 38.90 -34.92 3.19
CA ILE A 38 37.85 -34.62 2.22
C ILE A 38 36.83 -33.63 2.79
N LEU A 39 36.41 -33.76 4.06
CA LEU A 39 35.53 -32.80 4.72
C LEU A 39 36.21 -31.44 4.90
N GLY A 40 37.49 -31.39 5.27
CA GLY A 40 38.25 -30.13 5.42
C GLY A 40 38.50 -29.41 4.09
N ALA A 41 38.58 -30.15 2.97
CA ALA A 41 38.71 -29.58 1.63
C ALA A 41 37.34 -29.27 0.97
N ALA A 42 36.30 -30.05 1.26
CA ALA A 42 34.97 -29.89 0.68
C ALA A 42 34.03 -28.99 1.50
N MET A 43 34.27 -28.78 2.81
CA MET A 43 33.51 -27.82 3.63
C MET A 43 33.63 -26.38 3.12
N PRO A 44 34.80 -25.87 2.69
CA PRO A 44 34.92 -24.56 2.06
C PRO A 44 34.10 -24.44 0.78
N GLU A 45 34.05 -25.50 -0.05
CA GLU A 45 33.26 -25.49 -1.29
C GLU A 45 31.76 -25.63 -1.03
N LEU A 46 31.33 -26.46 -0.08
CA LEU A 46 29.93 -26.55 0.36
C LEU A 46 29.47 -25.27 1.08
N GLY A 47 30.36 -24.62 1.84
CA GLY A 47 30.13 -23.32 2.45
C GLY A 47 30.09 -22.18 1.43
N SER A 48 30.90 -22.27 0.37
CA SER A 48 30.86 -21.34 -0.77
C SER A 48 29.60 -21.53 -1.60
N VAL A 49 29.23 -22.77 -1.97
CA VAL A 49 27.99 -23.09 -2.68
C VAL A 49 26.78 -22.75 -1.83
N GLY A 50 26.77 -23.12 -0.55
CA GLY A 50 25.71 -22.76 0.39
C GLY A 50 25.59 -21.26 0.61
N GLY A 51 26.72 -20.55 0.73
CA GLY A 51 26.76 -19.09 0.82
C GLY A 51 26.32 -18.39 -0.47
N SER A 52 26.69 -18.91 -1.64
CA SER A 52 26.24 -18.42 -2.94
C SER A 52 24.76 -18.71 -3.19
N LEU A 53 24.24 -19.86 -2.75
CA LEU A 53 22.81 -20.18 -2.81
C LEU A 53 22.01 -19.29 -1.86
N LEU A 54 22.48 -19.10 -0.62
CA LEU A 54 21.86 -18.18 0.34
C LEU A 54 21.90 -16.74 -0.18
N TYR A 55 23.00 -16.33 -0.81
CA TYR A 55 23.13 -15.01 -1.42
C TYR A 55 22.15 -14.86 -2.59
N ALA A 56 22.07 -15.83 -3.49
CA ALA A 56 21.12 -15.82 -4.60
C ALA A 56 19.65 -15.81 -4.13
N LEU A 57 19.30 -16.60 -3.10
CA LEU A 57 17.98 -16.60 -2.47
C LEU A 57 17.66 -15.25 -1.82
N ASN A 58 18.63 -14.65 -1.11
CA ASN A 58 18.46 -13.31 -0.55
C ASN A 58 18.28 -12.25 -1.64
N GLN A 59 19.01 -12.33 -2.75
CA GLN A 59 18.83 -11.42 -3.91
C GLN A 59 17.46 -11.61 -4.59
N TRP A 60 16.96 -12.84 -4.68
CA TRP A 60 15.62 -13.11 -5.22
C TRP A 60 14.52 -12.60 -4.29
N LYS A 61 14.68 -12.78 -2.98
CA LYS A 61 13.76 -12.27 -1.96
C LYS A 61 13.70 -10.75 -1.98
N THR A 62 14.84 -10.07 -2.04
CA THR A 62 14.89 -8.59 -2.15
C THR A 62 14.28 -8.10 -3.46
N TYR A 63 14.56 -8.77 -4.58
CA TYR A 63 13.95 -8.44 -5.87
C TYR A 63 12.43 -8.61 -5.85
N ALA A 64 11.92 -9.71 -5.30
CA ALA A 64 10.49 -9.98 -5.17
C ALA A 64 9.78 -8.93 -4.29
N LEU A 65 10.41 -8.49 -3.19
CA LEU A 65 9.89 -7.41 -2.34
C LEU A 65 9.89 -6.06 -3.07
N LEU A 66 10.93 -5.77 -3.86
CA LEU A 66 11.02 -4.54 -4.64
C LEU A 66 9.94 -4.48 -5.73
N GLU A 67 9.67 -5.57 -6.44
CA GLU A 67 8.57 -5.62 -7.42
C GLU A 67 7.19 -5.55 -6.75
N THR A 68 7.03 -6.22 -5.60
CA THR A 68 5.83 -6.15 -4.77
C THR A 68 5.51 -4.71 -4.37
N THR A 69 6.51 -3.96 -3.87
CA THR A 69 6.30 -2.57 -3.44
C THR A 69 5.95 -1.66 -4.61
N LYS A 70 6.59 -1.80 -5.77
CA LYS A 70 6.22 -1.05 -6.99
C LYS A 70 4.77 -1.33 -7.40
N TYR A 71 4.38 -2.59 -7.45
CA TYR A 71 3.01 -2.99 -7.77
C TYR A 71 1.99 -2.44 -6.76
N ALA A 72 2.31 -2.54 -5.47
CA ALA A 72 1.48 -2.03 -4.38
C ALA A 72 1.29 -0.51 -4.47
N LEU A 73 2.36 0.25 -4.75
CA LEU A 73 2.29 1.69 -4.95
C LEU A 73 1.45 2.06 -6.18
N ALA A 74 1.62 1.35 -7.30
CA ALA A 74 0.83 1.60 -8.51
C ALA A 74 -0.66 1.33 -8.29
N LYS A 75 -1.00 0.21 -7.64
CA LYS A 75 -2.38 -0.12 -7.29
C LYS A 75 -2.97 0.82 -6.25
N GLY A 76 -2.19 1.15 -5.21
CA GLY A 76 -2.55 2.11 -4.19
C GLY A 76 -2.88 3.46 -4.81
N ALA A 77 -2.00 4.01 -5.64
CA ALA A 77 -2.21 5.28 -6.31
C ALA A 77 -3.48 5.28 -7.20
N ALA A 78 -3.72 4.22 -7.96
CA ALA A 78 -4.90 4.13 -8.82
C ALA A 78 -6.20 4.09 -7.99
N GLN A 79 -6.25 3.27 -6.94
CA GLN A 79 -7.42 3.16 -6.08
C GLN A 79 -7.63 4.41 -5.21
N GLY A 80 -6.54 5.01 -4.73
CA GLY A 80 -6.57 6.27 -4.00
C GLY A 80 -7.10 7.41 -4.88
N ALA A 81 -6.67 7.51 -6.14
CA ALA A 81 -7.21 8.50 -7.07
C ALA A 81 -8.73 8.33 -7.26
N ILE A 82 -9.22 7.10 -7.41
CA ILE A 82 -10.66 6.81 -7.53
C ILE A 82 -11.40 7.25 -6.24
N ALA A 83 -10.88 6.86 -5.07
CA ALA A 83 -11.48 7.22 -3.79
C ALA A 83 -11.49 8.74 -3.55
N GLY A 84 -10.39 9.42 -3.89
CA GLY A 84 -10.27 10.87 -3.82
C GLY A 84 -11.29 11.58 -4.71
N ILE A 85 -11.45 11.14 -5.96
CA ILE A 85 -12.46 11.70 -6.87
C ILE A 85 -13.87 11.54 -6.30
N GLN A 86 -14.20 10.36 -5.74
CA GLN A 86 -15.51 10.13 -5.13
C GLN A 86 -15.74 10.99 -3.89
N ALA A 87 -14.72 11.15 -3.04
CA ALA A 87 -14.78 12.03 -1.89
C ALA A 87 -14.98 13.50 -2.29
N GLY A 88 -14.23 13.98 -3.28
CA GLY A 88 -14.37 15.33 -3.83
C GLY A 88 -15.78 15.58 -4.40
N LYS A 89 -16.34 14.61 -5.14
CA LYS A 89 -17.74 14.68 -5.59
C LYS A 89 -18.73 14.74 -4.42
N GLY A 90 -18.48 13.96 -3.37
CA GLY A 90 -19.30 13.98 -2.15
C GLY A 90 -19.32 15.35 -1.47
N VAL A 91 -18.14 15.99 -1.35
CA VAL A 91 -18.02 17.36 -0.83
C VAL A 91 -18.79 18.33 -1.72
N ALA A 92 -18.57 18.31 -3.03
CA ALA A 92 -19.26 19.21 -3.95
C ALA A 92 -20.79 19.11 -3.87
N ILE A 93 -21.32 17.89 -3.79
CA ILE A 93 -22.76 17.64 -3.62
C ILE A 93 -23.26 18.23 -2.30
N LYS A 94 -22.52 18.01 -1.21
CA LYS A 94 -22.87 18.52 0.12
C LYS A 94 -22.88 20.04 0.12
N SER A 95 -21.84 20.70 -0.38
CA SER A 95 -21.74 22.16 -0.42
C SER A 95 -22.85 22.78 -1.29
N LEU A 96 -23.16 22.19 -2.45
CA LEU A 96 -24.26 22.67 -3.29
C LEU A 96 -25.64 22.45 -2.65
N ARG A 97 -25.84 21.36 -1.91
CA ARG A 97 -27.05 21.15 -1.10
C ARG A 97 -27.16 22.20 0.00
N GLU A 98 -26.06 22.52 0.67
CA GLU A 98 -25.99 23.60 1.66
C GLU A 98 -26.24 24.97 1.06
N LEU A 99 -25.95 25.19 -0.22
CA LEU A 99 -26.38 26.40 -0.93
C LEU A 99 -27.87 26.40 -1.28
N GLY A 100 -28.54 25.24 -1.25
CA GLY A 100 -29.95 25.10 -1.62
C GLY A 100 -30.17 24.68 -3.07
N VAL A 101 -29.12 24.25 -3.78
CA VAL A 101 -29.18 23.89 -5.21
C VAL A 101 -30.13 22.73 -5.49
N GLU A 102 -30.24 21.80 -4.55
CA GLU A 102 -31.13 20.64 -4.67
C GLU A 102 -32.61 21.02 -4.80
N GLN A 103 -33.02 22.19 -4.28
CA GLN A 103 -34.41 22.63 -4.30
C GLN A 103 -34.88 23.05 -5.70
N PHE A 104 -33.97 23.56 -6.54
CA PHE A 104 -34.24 23.92 -7.93
C PHE A 104 -33.64 22.94 -8.95
N TRP A 105 -32.75 22.06 -8.50
CA TRP A 105 -32.18 20.98 -9.30
C TRP A 105 -32.13 19.65 -8.51
N PRO A 106 -33.27 18.94 -8.36
CA PRO A 106 -33.33 17.69 -7.59
C PRO A 106 -32.42 16.57 -8.11
N GLY A 107 -32.12 16.58 -9.41
CA GLY A 107 -31.23 15.61 -10.07
C GLY A 107 -29.73 15.92 -9.95
N MET A 108 -29.35 16.99 -9.25
CA MET A 108 -27.95 17.47 -9.16
C MET A 108 -27.00 16.38 -8.67
N SER A 109 -27.32 15.70 -7.57
CA SER A 109 -26.44 14.71 -6.95
C SER A 109 -26.09 13.59 -7.93
N LYS A 110 -27.08 13.05 -8.64
CA LYS A 110 -26.88 12.01 -9.67
C LYS A 110 -26.03 12.54 -10.83
N TYR A 111 -26.25 13.79 -11.23
CA TYR A 111 -25.47 14.41 -12.30
C TYR A 111 -23.99 14.53 -11.93
N ILE A 112 -23.68 15.03 -10.73
CA ILE A 112 -22.30 15.20 -10.24
C ILE A 112 -21.61 13.86 -10.03
N LEU A 113 -22.33 12.85 -9.52
CA LEU A 113 -21.78 11.50 -9.38
C LEU A 113 -21.33 10.91 -10.73
N ASN A 114 -22.05 11.23 -11.81
CA ASN A 114 -21.76 10.75 -13.16
C ASN A 114 -20.65 11.56 -13.89
N MET A 115 -20.24 12.72 -13.37
CA MET A 115 -19.10 13.47 -13.94
C MET A 115 -17.83 12.63 -13.93
N ARG A 116 -16.83 12.98 -14.76
CA ARG A 116 -15.53 12.29 -14.68
C ARG A 116 -14.77 12.77 -13.47
N HIS A 117 -14.81 14.08 -13.21
CA HIS A 117 -14.06 14.71 -12.13
C HIS A 117 -14.91 15.76 -11.40
N TYR A 118 -14.64 15.97 -10.11
CA TYR A 118 -15.37 16.98 -9.31
C TYR A 118 -15.06 18.42 -9.76
N SER A 119 -13.95 18.65 -10.48
CA SER A 119 -13.60 19.98 -11.00
C SER A 119 -14.59 20.51 -12.04
N GLU A 120 -15.33 19.63 -12.72
CA GLU A 120 -16.39 20.01 -13.66
C GLU A 120 -17.53 20.80 -12.98
N VAL A 121 -17.57 20.80 -11.64
CA VAL A 121 -18.51 21.63 -10.86
C VAL A 121 -18.28 23.13 -11.10
N ALA A 122 -17.06 23.56 -11.40
CA ALA A 122 -16.77 24.97 -11.72
C ALA A 122 -17.56 25.46 -12.95
N ASP A 123 -17.87 24.56 -13.88
CA ASP A 123 -18.55 24.87 -15.14
C ASP A 123 -20.09 24.72 -15.04
N LEU A 124 -20.62 24.44 -13.84
CA LEU A 124 -22.06 24.25 -13.65
C LEU A 124 -22.87 25.54 -13.63
N THR A 125 -22.24 26.71 -13.77
CA THR A 125 -22.95 28.01 -13.80
C THR A 125 -24.07 28.01 -14.84
N ASP A 126 -23.78 27.55 -16.06
CA ASP A 126 -24.74 27.51 -17.18
C ASP A 126 -25.86 26.46 -16.99
N VAL A 127 -25.69 25.54 -16.04
CA VAL A 127 -26.71 24.54 -15.69
C VAL A 127 -27.56 25.01 -14.51
N ILE A 128 -26.91 25.58 -13.50
CA ILE A 128 -27.51 26.02 -12.23
C ILE A 128 -28.36 27.27 -12.44
N TYR A 129 -27.81 28.26 -13.15
CA TYR A 129 -28.44 29.57 -13.27
C TYR A 129 -29.79 29.54 -14.01
N PRO A 130 -29.94 28.87 -15.17
CA PRO A 130 -31.24 28.78 -15.84
C PRO A 130 -32.29 28.01 -15.04
N LYS A 131 -31.88 26.94 -14.32
CA LYS A 131 -32.78 26.16 -13.45
C LYS A 131 -33.28 27.01 -12.29
N LYS A 132 -32.39 27.78 -11.68
CA LYS A 132 -32.76 28.77 -10.66
C LYS A 132 -33.78 29.76 -11.23
N VAL A 133 -33.49 30.41 -12.36
CA VAL A 133 -34.41 31.40 -12.97
C VAL A 133 -35.78 30.80 -13.27
N ALA A 134 -35.83 29.58 -13.82
CA ALA A 134 -37.09 28.89 -14.09
C ALA A 134 -37.86 28.58 -12.80
N ALA A 135 -37.18 28.10 -11.76
CA ALA A 135 -37.78 27.82 -10.45
C ALA A 135 -38.29 29.09 -9.77
N CYS A 136 -37.59 30.22 -9.89
CA CYS A 136 -38.03 31.50 -9.34
C CYS A 136 -39.21 32.12 -10.11
N LYS A 137 -39.32 31.91 -11.44
CA LYS A 137 -40.40 32.45 -12.27
C LYS A 137 -41.72 31.67 -12.17
N GLY A 138 -41.66 30.36 -11.91
CA GLY A 138 -42.83 29.47 -11.97
C GLY A 138 -43.70 29.41 -10.71
N ALA A 139 -43.42 30.23 -9.68
CA ALA A 139 -43.98 30.02 -8.35
C ALA A 139 -44.97 31.11 -7.90
N ASN A 140 -45.95 30.69 -7.09
CA ASN A 140 -46.84 31.58 -6.34
C ASN A 140 -46.02 32.41 -5.33
N TYR A 141 -45.93 33.70 -5.64
CA TYR A 141 -45.19 34.86 -5.11
C TYR A 141 -44.40 34.82 -3.78
N ASN A 142 -44.63 33.92 -2.81
CA ASN A 142 -44.06 34.08 -1.45
C ASN A 142 -43.06 33.00 -1.00
N ILE A 143 -43.23 31.72 -1.34
CA ILE A 143 -42.38 30.63 -0.77
C ILE A 143 -41.05 30.51 -1.52
N PHE A 144 -41.10 30.56 -2.86
CA PHE A 144 -39.92 30.40 -3.70
C PHE A 144 -39.14 31.71 -3.91
N GLU A 145 -39.77 32.90 -3.80
CA GLU A 145 -39.02 34.16 -3.71
C GLU A 145 -38.08 34.15 -2.51
N ASN A 146 -38.56 33.73 -1.34
CA ASN A 146 -37.73 33.57 -0.15
C ASN A 146 -36.58 32.58 -0.37
N MET A 147 -36.82 31.54 -1.18
CA MET A 147 -35.84 30.51 -1.51
C MET A 147 -34.75 31.01 -2.46
N CYS A 148 -35.13 31.77 -3.50
CA CYS A 148 -34.22 32.40 -4.44
C CYS A 148 -33.39 33.50 -3.78
N GLN A 149 -34.02 34.31 -2.92
CA GLN A 149 -33.31 35.29 -2.10
C GLN A 149 -32.38 34.62 -1.07
N SER A 150 -32.77 33.47 -0.50
CA SER A 150 -31.90 32.72 0.42
C SER A 150 -30.66 32.18 -0.29
N PHE A 151 -30.80 31.69 -1.52
CA PHE A 151 -29.67 31.30 -2.36
C PHE A 151 -28.75 32.50 -2.64
N ASP A 152 -29.33 33.64 -3.03
CA ASP A 152 -28.56 34.85 -3.32
C ASP A 152 -27.86 35.42 -2.09
N LYS A 153 -28.48 35.34 -0.90
CA LYS A 153 -27.84 35.71 0.36
C LYS A 153 -26.68 34.77 0.73
N ARG A 154 -26.83 33.47 0.53
CA ARG A 154 -25.77 32.47 0.78
C ARG A 154 -24.57 32.65 -0.15
N LEU A 155 -24.80 33.15 -1.35
CA LEU A 155 -23.76 33.48 -2.32
C LEU A 155 -23.19 34.89 -2.17
N GLY A 156 -23.72 35.72 -1.26
CA GLY A 156 -23.30 37.11 -1.14
C GLY A 156 -23.74 38.01 -2.30
N ILE A 157 -24.69 37.57 -3.13
CA ILE A 157 -25.30 38.39 -4.20
C ILE A 157 -26.22 39.44 -3.57
N LEU A 158 -26.99 39.02 -2.56
CA LEU A 158 -27.83 39.90 -1.75
C LEU A 158 -27.27 40.00 -0.34
N ASN A 159 -27.21 41.22 0.17
CA ASN A 159 -26.99 41.45 1.59
C ASN A 159 -28.20 40.97 2.42
N VAL A 160 -28.01 40.89 3.75
CA VAL A 160 -29.07 40.48 4.69
C VAL A 160 -30.31 41.40 4.58
N ASP A 161 -30.09 42.67 4.24
CA ASP A 161 -31.09 43.73 4.01
C ASP A 161 -31.69 43.74 2.57
N ALA A 162 -31.38 42.73 1.76
CA ALA A 162 -31.82 42.57 0.36
C ALA A 162 -31.31 43.67 -0.61
N THR A 163 -30.24 44.38 -0.25
CA THR A 163 -29.49 45.20 -1.22
C THR A 163 -28.54 44.34 -2.04
N TYR A 164 -28.29 44.71 -3.30
CA TYR A 164 -27.33 44.00 -4.17
C TYR A 164 -25.90 44.31 -3.73
N ALA A 165 -25.14 43.28 -3.36
CA ALA A 165 -23.73 43.39 -2.98
C ALA A 165 -22.80 43.00 -4.13
N ASP A 166 -23.22 42.04 -4.95
CA ASP A 166 -22.45 41.54 -6.08
C ASP A 166 -23.35 41.15 -7.27
N LEU A 167 -22.77 41.10 -8.47
CA LEU A 167 -23.47 40.66 -9.66
C LEU A 167 -23.63 39.13 -9.62
N PRO A 168 -24.84 38.59 -9.88
CA PRO A 168 -25.07 37.14 -9.93
C PRO A 168 -24.17 36.38 -10.91
N LYS A 169 -23.63 37.09 -11.91
CA LYS A 169 -22.73 36.56 -12.94
C LYS A 169 -21.34 36.22 -12.39
N ASP A 170 -20.90 36.90 -11.33
CA ASP A 170 -19.56 36.76 -10.77
C ASP A 170 -19.57 35.93 -9.49
N ALA A 171 -20.58 36.11 -8.65
CA ALA A 171 -20.72 35.38 -7.38
C ALA A 171 -20.97 33.87 -7.54
N VAL A 172 -21.76 33.44 -8.54
CA VAL A 172 -22.03 32.01 -8.77
C VAL A 172 -20.76 31.26 -9.18
N PRO A 173 -20.00 31.69 -10.22
CA PRO A 173 -18.72 31.06 -10.55
C PRO A 173 -17.73 31.04 -9.39
N GLU A 174 -17.65 32.13 -8.61
CA GLU A 174 -16.71 32.22 -7.50
C GLU A 174 -17.03 31.21 -6.39
N ALA A 175 -18.32 31.06 -6.06
CA ALA A 175 -18.76 30.05 -5.11
C ALA A 175 -18.49 28.62 -5.62
N LEU A 176 -18.73 28.36 -6.90
CA LEU A 176 -18.43 27.04 -7.49
C LEU A 176 -16.93 26.74 -7.47
N LYS A 177 -16.07 27.72 -7.72
CA LYS A 177 -14.61 27.56 -7.56
C LYS A 177 -14.22 27.28 -6.11
N GLY A 178 -14.83 27.98 -5.15
CA GLY A 178 -14.64 27.73 -3.72
C GLY A 178 -14.97 26.28 -3.35
N ILE A 179 -16.10 25.78 -3.84
CA ILE A 179 -16.51 24.38 -3.65
C ILE A 179 -15.52 23.40 -4.28
N VAL A 180 -15.05 23.69 -5.50
CA VAL A 180 -14.04 22.85 -6.17
C VAL A 180 -12.73 22.83 -5.38
N SER A 181 -12.31 23.96 -4.80
CA SER A 181 -11.11 24.05 -3.96
C SER A 181 -11.23 23.19 -2.69
N GLU A 182 -12.38 23.26 -2.00
CA GLU A 182 -12.66 22.43 -0.83
C GLU A 182 -12.71 20.93 -1.19
N ALA A 183 -13.38 20.61 -2.30
CA ALA A 183 -13.44 19.27 -2.85
C ALA A 183 -12.04 18.74 -3.22
N GLU A 184 -11.18 19.59 -3.80
CA GLU A 184 -9.81 19.23 -4.16
C GLU A 184 -8.95 18.92 -2.94
N SER A 185 -9.04 19.75 -1.89
CA SER A 185 -8.33 19.51 -0.63
C SER A 185 -8.72 18.15 -0.03
N THR A 186 -10.02 17.87 0.02
CA THR A 186 -10.54 16.59 0.53
C THR A 186 -10.15 15.42 -0.36
N ALA A 187 -10.25 15.58 -1.68
CA ALA A 187 -9.88 14.55 -2.64
C ALA A 187 -8.40 14.16 -2.53
N LYS A 188 -7.50 15.14 -2.38
CA LYS A 188 -6.06 14.89 -2.17
C LYS A 188 -5.81 14.15 -0.85
N ALA A 189 -6.45 14.57 0.24
CA ALA A 189 -6.29 13.93 1.54
C ALA A 189 -6.77 12.47 1.53
N VAL A 190 -7.95 12.21 0.96
CA VAL A 190 -8.50 10.85 0.83
C VAL A 190 -7.66 10.01 -0.14
N ALA A 191 -7.24 10.58 -1.27
CA ALA A 191 -6.40 9.86 -2.21
C ALA A 191 -5.08 9.41 -1.59
N GLN A 192 -4.41 10.29 -0.84
CA GLN A 192 -3.17 9.96 -0.16
C GLN A 192 -3.37 8.89 0.92
N THR A 193 -4.43 9.03 1.72
CA THR A 193 -4.77 8.09 2.80
C THR A 193 -5.04 6.70 2.25
N GLU A 194 -5.91 6.61 1.25
CA GLU A 194 -6.28 5.34 0.62
C GLU A 194 -5.12 4.72 -0.16
N SER A 195 -4.34 5.53 -0.89
CA SER A 195 -3.15 5.03 -1.59
C SER A 195 -2.17 4.37 -0.63
N THR A 196 -1.93 5.00 0.51
CA THR A 196 -0.99 4.49 1.52
C THR A 196 -1.53 3.24 2.19
N ARG A 197 -2.82 3.24 2.56
CA ARG A 197 -3.50 2.09 3.18
C ARG A 197 -3.44 0.86 2.27
N ILE A 198 -3.83 1.01 1.01
CA ILE A 198 -3.87 -0.09 0.03
C ILE A 198 -2.46 -0.57 -0.30
N ALA A 199 -1.50 0.34 -0.49
CA ALA A 199 -0.12 -0.06 -0.73
C ALA A 199 0.46 -0.84 0.45
N ALA A 200 0.16 -0.43 1.68
CA ALA A 200 0.58 -1.15 2.89
C ALA A 200 -0.07 -2.54 2.98
N GLU A 201 -1.38 -2.64 2.74
CA GLU A 201 -2.11 -3.92 2.74
C GLU A 201 -1.56 -4.90 1.70
N ILE A 202 -1.37 -4.46 0.46
CA ILE A 202 -0.79 -5.30 -0.60
C ILE A 202 0.63 -5.73 -0.24
N THR A 203 1.45 -4.79 0.24
CA THR A 203 2.85 -5.08 0.62
C THR A 203 2.91 -6.10 1.76
N GLN A 204 2.08 -5.94 2.80
CA GLN A 204 2.02 -6.89 3.92
C GLN A 204 1.60 -8.28 3.46
N GLN A 205 0.53 -8.37 2.66
CA GLN A 205 0.03 -9.65 2.15
C GLN A 205 1.08 -10.37 1.30
N GLN A 206 1.70 -9.66 0.35
CA GLN A 206 2.69 -10.26 -0.54
C GLN A 206 4.01 -10.58 0.17
N THR A 207 4.44 -9.75 1.13
CA THR A 207 5.62 -10.03 1.95
C THR A 207 5.44 -11.30 2.79
N ALA A 208 4.24 -11.51 3.36
CA ALA A 208 3.93 -12.73 4.09
C ALA A 208 4.01 -13.98 3.19
N VAL A 209 3.51 -13.89 1.96
CA VAL A 209 3.61 -14.97 0.95
C VAL A 209 5.06 -15.25 0.57
N ILE A 210 5.86 -14.21 0.32
CA ILE A 210 7.28 -14.34 -0.01
C ILE A 210 8.04 -15.01 1.15
N ASN A 211 7.83 -14.58 2.39
CA ASN A 211 8.48 -15.18 3.56
C ASN A 211 8.08 -16.62 3.82
N ALA A 212 6.87 -17.04 3.42
CA ALA A 212 6.45 -18.43 3.51
C ALA A 212 7.05 -19.31 2.40
N THR A 213 7.51 -18.71 1.30
CA THR A 213 8.04 -19.41 0.12
C THR A 213 9.58 -19.54 0.15
N TYR A 214 10.28 -18.58 0.77
CA TYR A 214 11.75 -18.50 0.87
C TYR A 214 12.23 -18.31 2.30
#